data_AF-A0A7J9W8E1-F1
#
_entry.id   AF-A0A7J9W8E1-F1
#
_cell.length_a   1.000
_cell.length_b   1.000
_cell.length_c   1.000
_cell.angle_alpha   90.00
_cell.angle_beta   90.00
_cell.angle_gamma   90.00
#
_symmetry.space_group_name_H-M   'P 1'
#
loop_
_entity.id
_entity.type
_entity.pdbx_description
1 polymer ?
#
loop_
_entity_poly.entity_id
_entity_poly.type
_entity_poly.pdbx_seq_one_letter_code
_entity_poly.pdbx_strand_id
1 'polypeptide(L)'
;MTSVRNARRGDLASVVAVMNAVDVAALGEPDTTEEDIATGWDESVFDVCSDAFVAEDDDEVIGYGELYPREEQTFDADVYVHPDAADEVAKALLDAVMARAATRGGAGVRLATWVPVGDRSGRAFAAAGFKSVRTFVRMRYSGDGIPAAPDPPAGIVLRPFDQGRDAPLVHEVLVEAFAGHVRPMTPSLERFTEQHLDHPDFRPGLWVLAEHDSHVVGAITVFDHGDIGFIRHVGVRSGHRGRGIGAAVHPSRLPHPAAARTGGTTAVTLEPRPVSASEVTFARTMTQADANLVGNIHGGVIMKEVDVAGGTAAARHAGGVCVTAAIDELSFLQPVHIGDVLVVSARVNAVGKTSLEVGVRVEAEPWQGGERRHTTSAYLLFVCLGQDGRPREVPPLIVETDDERRREQQAQIRRQARKERIQRLGSYGPGPAPQPDS
;
A
#
# COMPACT_ATOMS: atom_id res chain seq x y z
N MET A 1 18.34 -11.61 -35.43
CA MET A 1 17.74 -10.54 -36.29
C MET A 1 16.69 -9.84 -35.47
N THR A 2 16.89 -8.56 -35.16
CA THR A 2 15.99 -7.81 -34.28
C THR A 2 14.56 -7.74 -34.84
N SER A 3 13.57 -8.15 -34.06
CA SER A 3 12.15 -8.04 -34.37
C SER A 3 11.38 -7.39 -33.23
N VAL A 4 10.25 -6.73 -33.51
CA VAL A 4 9.37 -6.15 -32.49
C VAL A 4 8.00 -6.82 -32.59
N ARG A 5 7.46 -7.23 -31.44
CA ARG A 5 6.14 -7.83 -31.32
C ARG A 5 5.40 -7.29 -30.10
N ASN A 6 4.09 -7.52 -30.04
CA ASN A 6 3.35 -7.28 -28.80
C ASN A 6 3.89 -8.17 -27.66
N ALA A 7 3.93 -7.59 -26.47
CA ALA A 7 4.26 -8.30 -25.26
C ALA A 7 3.15 -9.29 -24.87
N ARG A 8 3.51 -10.26 -24.06
CA ARG A 8 2.63 -11.27 -23.48
C ARG A 8 2.90 -11.34 -21.99
N ARG A 9 1.93 -11.83 -21.22
CA ARG A 9 2.12 -12.03 -19.77
C ARG A 9 3.32 -12.91 -19.41
N GLY A 10 3.68 -13.86 -20.28
CA GLY A 10 4.87 -14.69 -20.10
C GLY A 10 6.21 -13.97 -20.27
N ASP A 11 6.22 -12.75 -20.82
CA ASP A 11 7.44 -11.95 -21.02
C ASP A 11 7.86 -11.19 -19.75
N LEU A 12 7.05 -11.23 -18.67
CA LEU A 12 7.23 -10.41 -17.46
C LEU A 12 8.66 -10.44 -16.91
N ALA A 13 9.20 -11.64 -16.68
CA ALA A 13 10.54 -11.80 -16.13
C ALA A 13 11.62 -11.21 -17.06
N SER A 14 11.47 -11.36 -18.37
CA SER A 14 12.42 -10.82 -19.36
C SER A 14 12.32 -9.30 -19.47
N VAL A 15 11.11 -8.74 -19.37
CA VAL A 15 10.88 -7.29 -19.32
C VAL A 15 11.56 -6.68 -18.09
N VAL A 16 11.37 -7.30 -16.92
CA VAL A 16 12.02 -6.89 -15.66
C VAL A 16 13.54 -6.97 -15.78
N ALA A 17 14.08 -7.98 -16.46
CA ALA A 17 15.52 -8.08 -16.72
C ALA A 17 16.04 -6.91 -17.58
N VAL A 18 15.33 -6.55 -18.65
CA VAL A 18 15.68 -5.38 -19.49
C VAL A 18 15.62 -4.09 -18.70
N MET A 19 14.54 -3.86 -17.94
CA MET A 19 14.37 -2.64 -17.15
C MET A 19 15.46 -2.51 -16.09
N ASN A 20 15.77 -3.59 -15.36
CA ASN A 20 16.85 -3.58 -14.40
C ASN A 20 18.24 -3.39 -15.03
N ALA A 21 18.48 -3.87 -16.26
CA ALA A 21 19.72 -3.58 -16.97
C ALA A 21 19.84 -2.07 -17.29
N VAL A 22 18.73 -1.43 -17.67
CA VAL A 22 18.66 0.03 -17.85
C VAL A 22 18.88 0.77 -16.53
N ASP A 23 18.22 0.33 -15.45
CA ASP A 23 18.36 0.93 -14.11
C ASP A 23 19.79 0.81 -13.60
N VAL A 24 20.45 -0.35 -13.74
CA VAL A 24 21.85 -0.51 -13.36
C VAL A 24 22.76 0.42 -14.17
N ALA A 25 22.51 0.58 -15.47
CA ALA A 25 23.31 1.49 -16.30
C ALA A 25 23.10 2.97 -15.94
N ALA A 26 21.90 3.36 -15.54
CA ALA A 26 21.53 4.75 -15.25
C ALA A 26 21.71 5.17 -13.78
N LEU A 27 21.39 4.27 -12.85
CA LEU A 27 21.30 4.48 -11.41
C LEU A 27 22.38 3.72 -10.62
N GLY A 28 22.97 2.67 -11.21
CA GLY A 28 23.99 1.83 -10.58
C GLY A 28 23.46 0.62 -9.82
N GLU A 29 22.14 0.45 -9.72
CA GLU A 29 21.45 -0.65 -9.04
C GLU A 29 20.11 -0.97 -9.74
N PRO A 30 19.58 -2.19 -9.63
CA PRO A 30 18.25 -2.52 -10.10
C PRO A 30 17.19 -1.80 -9.24
N ASP A 31 16.11 -1.31 -9.86
CA ASP A 31 15.04 -0.57 -9.19
C ASP A 31 13.63 -1.02 -9.63
N THR A 32 13.54 -2.09 -10.43
CA THR A 32 12.28 -2.62 -10.96
C THR A 32 12.04 -4.05 -10.48
N THR A 33 10.86 -4.33 -9.92
CA THR A 33 10.44 -5.69 -9.54
C THR A 33 9.37 -6.26 -10.47
N GLU A 34 9.14 -7.58 -10.42
CA GLU A 34 8.01 -8.21 -11.14
C GLU A 34 6.65 -7.69 -10.66
N GLU A 35 6.52 -7.37 -9.38
CA GLU A 35 5.28 -6.84 -8.80
C GLU A 35 4.96 -5.45 -9.34
N ASP A 36 5.96 -4.59 -9.54
CA ASP A 36 5.79 -3.25 -10.11
C ASP A 36 5.19 -3.32 -11.52
N ILE A 37 5.73 -4.20 -12.37
CA ILE A 37 5.28 -4.36 -13.76
C ILE A 37 3.94 -5.11 -13.82
N ALA A 38 3.77 -6.15 -13.01
CA ALA A 38 2.52 -6.91 -12.96
C ALA A 38 1.34 -6.04 -12.51
N THR A 39 1.57 -5.14 -11.54
CA THR A 39 0.54 -4.22 -11.05
C THR A 39 0.05 -3.32 -12.18
N GLY A 40 0.95 -2.69 -12.96
CA GLY A 40 0.57 -1.89 -14.13
C GLY A 40 -0.14 -2.70 -15.21
N TRP A 41 0.30 -3.94 -15.44
CA TRP A 41 -0.32 -4.86 -16.41
C TRP A 41 -1.71 -5.37 -16.01
N ASP A 42 -2.04 -5.33 -14.72
CA ASP A 42 -3.33 -5.75 -14.18
C ASP A 42 -4.36 -4.62 -14.10
N GLU A 43 -3.96 -3.39 -14.42
CA GLU A 43 -4.88 -2.26 -14.46
C GLU A 43 -5.91 -2.37 -15.59
N SER A 44 -7.18 -2.14 -15.27
CA SER A 44 -8.30 -2.27 -16.22
C SER A 44 -8.19 -1.38 -17.47
N VAL A 45 -7.35 -0.34 -17.43
CA VAL A 45 -7.13 0.59 -18.53
C VAL A 45 -5.98 0.18 -19.45
N PHE A 46 -5.26 -0.90 -19.14
CA PHE A 46 -4.07 -1.35 -19.86
C PHE A 46 -4.25 -2.79 -20.37
N ASP A 47 -3.94 -3.03 -21.64
CA ASP A 47 -3.94 -4.37 -22.22
C ASP A 47 -2.54 -4.73 -22.72
N VAL A 48 -1.83 -5.58 -21.99
CA VAL A 48 -0.47 -6.04 -22.32
C VAL A 48 -0.32 -6.48 -23.78
N CYS A 49 -1.33 -7.19 -24.31
CA CYS A 49 -1.27 -7.77 -25.65
C CYS A 49 -1.41 -6.72 -26.76
N SER A 50 -1.80 -5.49 -26.45
CA SER A 50 -1.99 -4.42 -27.45
C SER A 50 -1.28 -3.10 -27.12
N ASP A 51 -1.02 -2.83 -25.84
CA ASP A 51 -0.40 -1.59 -25.33
C ASP A 51 1.09 -1.77 -25.01
N ALA A 52 1.59 -3.00 -24.89
CA ALA A 52 2.99 -3.29 -24.62
C ALA A 52 3.67 -4.05 -25.78
N PHE A 53 4.98 -3.84 -25.91
CA PHE A 53 5.82 -4.33 -27.00
C PHE A 53 7.16 -4.80 -26.45
N VAL A 54 7.69 -5.87 -27.03
CA VAL A 54 9.04 -6.35 -26.78
C VAL A 54 9.84 -6.37 -28.08
N ALA A 55 11.12 -6.04 -27.99
CA ALA A 55 12.09 -6.25 -29.03
C ALA A 55 12.90 -7.50 -28.72
N GLU A 56 13.05 -8.37 -29.70
CA GLU A 56 13.75 -9.65 -29.54
C GLU A 56 14.93 -9.75 -30.51
N ASP A 57 16.04 -10.29 -30.04
CA ASP A 57 17.14 -10.77 -30.88
C ASP A 57 17.50 -12.20 -30.47
N ASP A 58 17.48 -13.12 -31.44
CA ASP A 58 17.72 -14.55 -31.25
C ASP A 58 16.94 -15.17 -30.06
N ASP A 59 15.63 -14.87 -29.99
CA ASP A 59 14.67 -15.28 -28.94
C ASP A 59 14.92 -14.68 -27.53
N GLU A 60 15.87 -13.76 -27.39
CA GLU A 60 16.09 -12.99 -26.16
C GLU A 60 15.40 -11.62 -26.24
N VAL A 61 14.64 -11.26 -25.19
CA VAL A 61 14.03 -9.93 -25.09
C VAL A 61 15.11 -8.92 -24.72
N ILE A 62 15.40 -8.00 -25.64
CA ILE A 62 16.46 -6.98 -25.52
C ILE A 62 15.90 -5.55 -25.42
N GLY A 63 14.58 -5.41 -25.43
CA GLY A 63 13.92 -4.11 -25.30
C GLY A 63 12.45 -4.26 -24.94
N TYR A 64 11.92 -3.25 -24.28
CA TYR A 64 10.54 -3.16 -23.84
C TYR A 64 9.99 -1.77 -24.15
N GLY A 65 8.75 -1.69 -24.61
CA GLY A 65 8.07 -0.41 -24.80
C GLY A 65 6.59 -0.53 -24.48
N GLU A 66 6.00 0.55 -23.98
CA GLU A 66 4.60 0.56 -23.60
C GLU A 66 3.93 1.89 -23.89
N LEU A 67 2.61 1.82 -24.09
CA LEU A 67 1.74 2.98 -24.18
C LEU A 67 0.73 2.95 -23.03
N TYR A 68 0.97 3.77 -22.02
CA TYR A 68 0.15 3.80 -20.83
C TYR A 68 -0.79 5.04 -20.80
N PRO A 69 -2.11 4.88 -20.61
CA PRO A 69 -3.06 5.99 -20.59
C PRO A 69 -2.95 6.82 -19.30
N ARG A 70 -2.93 8.16 -19.42
CA ARG A 70 -3.02 9.06 -18.25
C ARG A 70 -4.40 9.68 -18.09
N GLU A 71 -4.65 10.76 -18.82
CA GLU A 71 -5.86 11.58 -18.78
C GLU A 71 -6.08 12.17 -20.19
N GLU A 72 -7.34 12.31 -20.64
CA GLU A 72 -7.78 12.96 -21.90
C GLU A 72 -6.72 13.04 -23.02
N GLN A 73 -6.71 12.05 -23.92
CA GLN A 73 -5.81 11.98 -25.10
C GLN A 73 -4.30 12.11 -24.77
N THR A 74 -3.90 11.99 -23.51
CA THR A 74 -2.48 11.99 -23.10
C THR A 74 -2.05 10.59 -22.68
N PHE A 75 -0.91 10.14 -23.20
CA PHE A 75 -0.31 8.84 -22.90
C PHE A 75 1.15 9.00 -22.50
N ASP A 76 1.60 8.11 -21.63
CA ASP A 76 3.02 7.83 -21.46
C ASP A 76 3.45 6.84 -22.54
N ALA A 77 4.58 7.14 -23.19
CA ALA A 77 5.17 6.35 -24.27
C ALA A 77 6.58 5.98 -23.85
N ASP A 78 6.71 4.94 -23.03
CA ASP A 78 7.98 4.57 -22.40
C ASP A 78 8.69 3.48 -23.21
N VAL A 79 10.01 3.61 -23.32
CA VAL A 79 10.87 2.73 -24.12
C VAL A 79 12.16 2.47 -23.35
N TYR A 80 12.43 1.20 -23.10
CA TYR A 80 13.59 0.67 -22.39
C TYR A 80 14.34 -0.27 -23.34
N VAL A 81 15.66 -0.11 -23.43
CA VAL A 81 16.49 -0.91 -24.33
C VAL A 81 17.73 -1.38 -23.59
N HIS A 82 18.02 -2.68 -23.70
CA HIS A 82 19.15 -3.28 -23.03
C HIS A 82 20.45 -2.51 -23.36
N PRO A 83 21.37 -2.29 -22.39
CA PRO A 83 22.59 -1.53 -22.61
C PRO A 83 23.56 -2.08 -23.68
N ASP A 84 23.39 -3.30 -24.15
CA ASP A 84 24.23 -3.86 -25.21
C ASP A 84 23.52 -3.92 -26.57
N ALA A 85 22.25 -3.54 -26.61
CA ALA A 85 21.45 -3.55 -27.83
C ALA A 85 21.76 -2.34 -28.72
N ALA A 86 21.51 -2.52 -30.02
CA ALA A 86 21.75 -1.50 -31.05
C ALA A 86 20.73 -0.35 -30.97
N ASP A 87 21.12 0.87 -31.38
CA ASP A 87 20.28 2.08 -31.30
C ASP A 87 18.97 1.96 -32.10
N GLU A 88 18.95 1.12 -33.15
CA GLU A 88 17.79 0.85 -33.98
C GLU A 88 16.64 0.19 -33.20
N VAL A 89 16.94 -0.51 -32.11
CA VAL A 89 15.95 -1.17 -31.24
C VAL A 89 15.04 -0.13 -30.58
N ALA A 90 15.62 0.95 -30.04
CA ALA A 90 14.85 2.03 -29.41
C ALA A 90 13.90 2.69 -30.40
N LYS A 91 14.38 2.92 -31.64
CA LYS A 91 13.56 3.47 -32.71
C LYS A 91 12.41 2.53 -33.07
N ALA A 92 12.68 1.23 -33.23
CA ALA A 92 11.66 0.25 -33.62
C ALA A 92 10.55 0.11 -32.56
N LEU A 93 10.93 0.10 -31.27
CA LEU A 93 9.97 0.11 -30.16
C LEU A 93 9.15 1.40 -30.14
N LEU A 94 9.81 2.55 -30.27
CA LEU A 94 9.13 3.85 -30.29
C LEU A 94 8.15 3.96 -31.45
N ASP A 95 8.50 3.47 -32.64
CA ASP A 95 7.60 3.42 -33.80
C ASP A 95 6.36 2.58 -33.50
N ALA A 96 6.50 1.43 -32.83
CA ALA A 96 5.39 0.58 -32.41
C ALA A 96 4.48 1.27 -31.38
N VAL A 97 5.06 1.89 -30.37
CA VAL A 97 4.35 2.66 -29.33
C VAL A 97 3.58 3.85 -29.94
N MET A 98 4.20 4.61 -30.85
CA MET A 98 3.55 5.72 -31.54
C MET A 98 2.43 5.25 -32.49
N ALA A 99 2.61 4.12 -33.18
CA ALA A 99 1.57 3.52 -34.00
C ALA A 99 0.35 3.12 -33.14
N ARG A 100 0.60 2.55 -31.96
CA ARG A 100 -0.46 2.25 -30.99
C ARG A 100 -1.19 3.51 -30.52
N ALA A 101 -0.45 4.57 -30.21
CA ALA A 101 -1.03 5.84 -29.79
C ALA A 101 -1.98 6.42 -30.85
N ALA A 102 -1.58 6.35 -32.12
CA ALA A 102 -2.42 6.79 -33.24
C ALA A 102 -3.74 6.01 -33.32
N THR A 103 -3.73 4.69 -33.05
CA THR A 103 -4.96 3.87 -33.02
C THR A 103 -5.85 4.18 -31.81
N ARG A 104 -5.28 4.56 -30.67
CA ARG A 104 -6.00 4.72 -29.41
C ARG A 104 -6.65 6.10 -29.24
N GLY A 105 -6.00 7.16 -29.72
CA GLY A 105 -6.49 8.53 -29.51
C GLY A 105 -6.68 9.39 -30.76
N GLY A 106 -6.35 8.88 -31.96
CA GLY A 106 -6.58 9.61 -33.21
C GLY A 106 -5.77 10.91 -33.33
N ALA A 107 -6.33 11.92 -34.01
CA ALA A 107 -5.68 13.23 -34.18
C ALA A 107 -5.78 14.04 -32.88
N GLY A 108 -4.64 14.46 -32.32
CA GLY A 108 -4.59 15.30 -31.10
C GLY A 108 -3.92 14.65 -29.89
N VAL A 109 -3.46 13.40 -30.02
CA VAL A 109 -2.78 12.68 -28.94
C VAL A 109 -1.51 13.40 -28.50
N ARG A 110 -1.34 13.51 -27.19
CA ARG A 110 -0.10 13.98 -26.56
C ARG A 110 0.66 12.82 -25.95
N LEU A 111 1.89 12.62 -26.40
CA LEU A 111 2.80 11.65 -25.79
C LEU A 111 3.77 12.36 -24.83
N ALA A 112 4.01 11.72 -23.70
CA ALA A 112 5.03 12.11 -22.75
C ALA A 112 5.85 10.87 -22.38
N THR A 113 7.08 11.09 -21.92
CA THR A 113 7.92 10.02 -21.39
C THR A 113 8.94 10.64 -20.43
N TRP A 114 9.60 9.78 -19.67
CA TRP A 114 10.68 10.11 -18.78
C TRP A 114 11.93 9.35 -19.20
N VAL A 115 12.96 10.09 -19.56
CA VAL A 115 14.22 9.50 -20.00
C VAL A 115 15.33 9.96 -19.06
N PRO A 116 16.13 9.05 -18.48
CA PRO A 116 17.30 9.41 -17.71
C PRO A 116 18.25 10.29 -18.54
N VAL A 117 18.84 11.31 -17.92
CA VAL A 117 19.75 12.21 -18.63
C VAL A 117 20.96 11.42 -19.13
N GLY A 118 21.18 11.44 -20.44
CA GLY A 118 22.26 10.68 -21.08
C GLY A 118 21.87 9.29 -21.55
N ASP A 119 20.65 8.83 -21.25
CA ASP A 119 20.15 7.58 -21.80
C ASP A 119 19.94 7.68 -23.33
N ARG A 120 20.22 6.57 -24.00
CA ARG A 120 20.25 6.44 -25.46
C ARG A 120 18.85 6.48 -26.06
N SER A 121 17.83 5.99 -25.37
CA SER A 121 16.44 6.09 -25.82
C SER A 121 16.06 7.55 -26.08
N GLY A 122 16.64 8.50 -25.34
CA GLY A 122 16.44 9.94 -25.52
C GLY A 122 16.79 10.45 -26.91
N ARG A 123 17.76 9.81 -27.60
CA ARG A 123 18.09 10.13 -29.00
C ARG A 123 16.97 9.71 -29.95
N ALA A 124 16.36 8.54 -29.73
CA ALA A 124 15.23 8.07 -30.52
C ALA A 124 14.02 9.01 -30.35
N PHE A 125 13.69 9.39 -29.11
CA PHE A 125 12.62 10.36 -28.84
C PHE A 125 12.89 11.73 -29.49
N ALA A 126 14.11 12.26 -29.38
CA ALA A 126 14.47 13.53 -30.01
C ALA A 126 14.36 13.46 -31.55
N ALA A 127 14.80 12.36 -32.16
CA ALA A 127 14.66 12.12 -33.59
C ALA A 127 13.20 12.00 -34.04
N ALA A 128 12.32 11.46 -33.18
CA ALA A 128 10.87 11.41 -33.39
C ALA A 128 10.16 12.76 -33.13
N GLY A 129 10.90 13.82 -32.76
CA GLY A 129 10.36 15.17 -32.57
C GLY A 129 9.88 15.48 -31.16
N PHE A 130 10.12 14.60 -30.18
CA PHE A 130 9.88 14.91 -28.77
C PHE A 130 10.80 16.05 -28.32
N LYS A 131 10.28 16.90 -27.44
CA LYS A 131 11.02 18.02 -26.88
C LYS A 131 11.20 17.82 -25.40
N SER A 132 12.42 18.07 -24.91
CA SER A 132 12.65 18.16 -23.47
C SER A 132 11.83 19.33 -22.91
N VAL A 133 10.92 19.01 -22.01
CA VAL A 133 10.01 19.97 -21.37
C VAL A 133 10.43 20.32 -19.96
N ARG A 134 11.13 19.40 -19.27
CA ARG A 134 11.51 19.52 -17.85
C ARG A 134 12.50 18.43 -17.46
N THR A 135 13.29 18.73 -16.44
CA THR A 135 14.21 17.79 -15.78
C THR A 135 13.79 17.61 -14.33
N PHE A 136 13.85 16.37 -13.84
CA PHE A 136 13.64 16.04 -12.43
C PHE A 136 14.93 15.47 -11.89
N VAL A 137 15.16 15.72 -10.61
CA VAL A 137 16.25 15.08 -9.88
C VAL A 137 15.60 14.14 -8.90
N ARG A 138 15.84 12.84 -9.06
CA ARG A 138 15.54 11.86 -8.01
C ARG A 138 16.65 11.96 -6.97
N MET A 139 16.30 12.40 -5.77
CA MET A 139 17.23 12.49 -4.65
C MET A 139 17.03 11.28 -3.75
N ARG A 140 18.13 10.58 -3.43
CA ARG A 140 18.14 9.46 -2.49
C ARG A 140 19.06 9.77 -1.33
N TYR A 141 18.63 9.40 -0.13
CA TYR A 141 19.47 9.40 1.06
C TYR A 141 19.54 7.96 1.59
N SER A 142 20.75 7.41 1.72
CA SER A 142 21.00 6.02 2.12
C SER A 142 21.80 5.92 3.43
N GLY A 143 21.76 6.95 4.29
CA GLY A 143 22.43 6.92 5.59
C GLY A 143 21.64 6.16 6.67
N ASP A 144 22.28 5.93 7.82
CA ASP A 144 21.64 5.27 8.96
C ASP A 144 20.52 6.14 9.55
N GLY A 145 19.27 5.80 9.22
CA GLY A 145 18.06 6.46 9.73
C GLY A 145 17.65 7.74 9.00
N ILE A 146 16.57 8.37 9.46
CA ILE A 146 16.01 9.57 8.82
C ILE A 146 16.89 10.79 9.13
N PRO A 147 17.34 11.57 8.13
CA PRO A 147 18.18 12.75 8.39
C PRO A 147 17.47 13.76 9.29
N ALA A 148 18.23 14.39 10.18
CA ALA A 148 17.72 15.44 11.04
C ALA A 148 17.39 16.68 10.20
N ALA A 149 16.13 17.08 10.18
CA ALA A 149 15.71 18.35 9.58
C ALA A 149 16.16 19.54 10.46
N PRO A 150 16.19 20.80 9.97
CA PRO A 150 16.39 21.99 10.80
C PRO A 150 15.22 22.30 11.75
N ASP A 151 15.46 23.12 12.78
CA ASP A 151 14.43 23.47 13.76
C ASP A 151 13.31 24.28 13.08
N PRO A 152 12.05 24.13 13.52
CA PRO A 152 10.97 24.93 12.98
C PRO A 152 11.21 26.42 13.25
N PRO A 153 10.89 27.31 12.29
CA PRO A 153 10.99 28.75 12.49
C PRO A 153 10.10 29.21 13.66
N ALA A 154 10.44 30.35 14.28
CA ALA A 154 9.65 30.90 15.37
C ALA A 154 8.16 31.05 14.99
N GLY A 155 7.27 30.60 15.88
CA GLY A 155 5.83 30.59 15.69
C GLY A 155 5.29 29.40 14.90
N ILE A 156 6.15 28.54 14.34
CA ILE A 156 5.72 27.34 13.61
C ILE A 156 5.68 26.15 14.56
N VAL A 157 4.53 25.49 14.62
CA VAL A 157 4.32 24.25 15.36
C VAL A 157 4.22 23.09 14.36
N LEU A 158 5.05 22.07 14.55
CA LEU A 158 4.98 20.84 13.75
C LEU A 158 4.16 19.79 14.49
N ARG A 159 3.26 19.10 13.79
CA ARG A 159 2.44 18.04 14.37
C ARG A 159 2.13 16.93 13.37
N PRO A 160 1.82 15.70 13.84
CA PRO A 160 1.42 14.62 12.95
C PRO A 160 0.09 14.94 12.26
N PHE A 161 -0.07 14.36 11.07
CA PHE A 161 -1.33 14.31 10.34
C PHE A 161 -2.37 13.45 11.06
N ASP A 162 -3.59 13.97 11.15
CA ASP A 162 -4.77 13.25 11.62
C ASP A 162 -5.70 12.97 10.42
N GLN A 163 -5.82 11.69 10.04
CA GLN A 163 -6.64 11.29 8.89
C GLN A 163 -8.12 11.67 9.03
N GLY A 164 -8.67 11.70 10.24
CA GLY A 164 -10.08 12.02 10.47
C GLY A 164 -10.41 13.50 10.30
N ARG A 165 -9.41 14.38 10.28
CA ARG A 165 -9.60 15.84 10.28
C ARG A 165 -8.84 16.57 9.19
N ASP A 166 -7.60 16.17 8.92
CA ASP A 166 -6.64 17.04 8.24
C ASP A 166 -6.56 16.81 6.72
N ALA A 167 -7.22 15.78 6.19
CA ALA A 167 -7.19 15.48 4.74
C ALA A 167 -7.59 16.69 3.87
N PRO A 168 -8.68 17.44 4.15
CA PRO A 168 -9.00 18.66 3.41
C PRO A 168 -7.93 19.75 3.54
N LEU A 169 -7.32 19.89 4.73
CA LEU A 169 -6.33 20.93 4.99
C LEU A 169 -5.03 20.67 4.23
N VAL A 170 -4.59 19.41 4.16
CA VAL A 170 -3.42 19.01 3.36
C VAL A 170 -3.69 19.24 1.89
N HIS A 171 -4.86 18.82 1.40
CA HIS A 171 -5.27 19.04 0.01
C HIS A 171 -5.20 20.52 -0.37
N GLU A 172 -5.80 21.40 0.44
CA GLU A 172 -5.74 22.86 0.22
C GLU A 172 -4.31 23.41 0.17
N VAL A 173 -3.47 22.99 1.13
CA VAL A 173 -2.06 23.43 1.20
C VAL A 173 -1.31 23.02 -0.06
N LEU A 174 -1.49 21.79 -0.53
CA LEU A 174 -0.81 21.29 -1.73
C LEU A 174 -1.34 21.97 -3.00
N VAL A 175 -2.65 22.12 -3.15
CA VAL A 175 -3.26 22.85 -4.28
C VAL A 175 -2.72 24.29 -4.34
N GLU A 176 -2.71 25.01 -3.20
CA GLU A 176 -2.17 26.37 -3.15
C GLU A 176 -0.65 26.37 -3.41
N ALA A 177 0.10 25.45 -2.79
CA ALA A 177 1.55 25.40 -2.90
C ALA A 177 1.99 25.17 -4.35
N PHE A 178 1.26 24.34 -5.09
CA PHE A 178 1.59 23.98 -6.47
C PHE A 178 0.75 24.73 -7.52
N ALA A 179 -0.10 25.71 -7.15
CA ALA A 179 -0.93 26.46 -8.10
C ALA A 179 -0.13 27.18 -9.20
N GLY A 180 1.09 27.64 -8.89
CA GLY A 180 1.99 28.28 -9.85
C GLY A 180 2.92 27.32 -10.60
N HIS A 181 2.80 26.01 -10.36
CA HIS A 181 3.63 25.00 -11.01
C HIS A 181 3.16 24.79 -12.46
N VAL A 182 4.08 24.41 -13.36
CA VAL A 182 3.78 24.15 -14.79
C VAL A 182 2.71 23.07 -14.99
N ARG A 183 2.57 22.18 -14.01
CA ARG A 183 1.42 21.29 -13.84
C ARG A 183 0.83 21.57 -12.46
N PRO A 184 -0.17 22.45 -12.35
CA PRO A 184 -0.75 22.76 -11.06
C PRO A 184 -1.46 21.53 -10.51
N MET A 185 -1.39 21.33 -9.20
CA MET A 185 -2.25 20.35 -8.54
C MET A 185 -3.67 20.89 -8.55
N THR A 186 -4.53 20.29 -9.36
CA THR A 186 -5.97 20.59 -9.42
C THR A 186 -6.88 19.38 -9.14
N PRO A 187 -6.46 18.27 -8.48
CA PRO A 187 -7.38 17.18 -8.22
C PRO A 187 -8.47 17.64 -7.25
N SER A 188 -9.68 17.08 -7.37
CA SER A 188 -10.70 17.19 -6.32
C SER A 188 -10.20 16.56 -5.02
N LEU A 189 -10.83 16.89 -3.88
CA LEU A 189 -10.52 16.25 -2.60
C LEU A 189 -10.75 14.73 -2.65
N GLU A 190 -11.78 14.29 -3.38
CA GLU A 190 -12.08 12.87 -3.63
C GLU A 190 -10.92 12.18 -4.35
N ARG A 191 -10.47 12.72 -5.49
CA ARG A 191 -9.33 12.17 -6.23
C ARG A 191 -8.03 12.23 -5.42
N PHE A 192 -7.84 13.25 -4.59
CA PHE A 192 -6.70 13.31 -3.68
C PHE A 192 -6.73 12.17 -2.65
N THR A 193 -7.91 11.90 -2.06
CA THR A 193 -8.13 10.80 -1.11
C THR A 193 -7.82 9.46 -1.76
N GLU A 194 -8.39 9.18 -2.94
CA GLU A 194 -8.14 7.94 -3.68
C GLU A 194 -6.64 7.73 -3.97
N GLN A 195 -5.95 8.78 -4.41
CA GLN A 195 -4.55 8.70 -4.80
C GLN A 195 -3.56 8.68 -3.63
N HIS A 196 -4.00 9.07 -2.42
CA HIS A 196 -3.09 9.23 -1.28
C HIS A 196 -3.51 8.49 -0.03
N LEU A 197 -4.75 8.59 0.39
CA LEU A 197 -5.21 8.01 1.66
C LEU A 197 -5.67 6.56 1.50
N ASP A 198 -6.19 6.21 0.33
CA ASP A 198 -6.59 4.84 0.00
C ASP A 198 -5.42 4.03 -0.60
N HIS A 199 -4.26 4.66 -0.80
CA HIS A 199 -3.07 4.01 -1.32
C HIS A 199 -2.51 3.00 -0.30
N PRO A 200 -2.12 1.78 -0.71
CA PRO A 200 -1.61 0.75 0.21
C PRO A 200 -0.38 1.18 1.01
N ASP A 201 0.45 2.05 0.42
CA ASP A 201 1.67 2.59 1.04
C ASP A 201 1.43 3.84 1.90
N PHE A 202 0.18 4.24 2.07
CA PHE A 202 -0.16 5.35 2.93
C PHE A 202 0.08 5.02 4.41
N ARG A 203 0.82 5.89 5.10
CA ARG A 203 1.00 5.84 6.56
C ARG A 203 0.75 7.24 7.13
N PRO A 204 -0.32 7.47 7.91
CA PRO A 204 -0.62 8.79 8.45
C PRO A 204 0.51 9.31 9.36
N GLY A 205 1.22 8.41 10.05
CA GLY A 205 2.34 8.76 10.93
C GLY A 205 3.57 9.34 10.22
N LEU A 206 3.68 9.18 8.90
CA LEU A 206 4.78 9.74 8.11
C LEU A 206 4.45 11.12 7.54
N TRP A 207 3.23 11.62 7.72
CA TRP A 207 2.81 12.93 7.24
C TRP A 207 2.92 13.96 8.37
N VAL A 208 3.55 15.10 8.07
CA VAL A 208 3.79 16.17 9.04
C VAL A 208 3.17 17.47 8.55
N LEU A 209 2.46 18.15 9.44
CA LEU A 209 1.87 19.45 9.18
C LEU A 209 2.62 20.54 9.93
N ALA A 210 2.77 21.69 9.30
CA ALA A 210 3.28 22.91 9.89
C ALA A 210 2.13 23.89 10.11
N GLU A 211 1.94 24.31 11.36
CA GLU A 211 0.91 25.25 11.78
C GLU A 211 1.51 26.59 12.20
N HIS A 212 0.82 27.66 11.83
CA HIS A 212 1.10 29.04 12.26
C HIS A 212 -0.23 29.67 12.65
N ASP A 213 -0.36 30.16 13.88
CA ASP A 213 -1.61 30.74 14.42
C ASP A 213 -2.86 29.87 14.16
N SER A 214 -2.76 28.57 14.46
CA SER A 214 -3.82 27.56 14.28
C SER A 214 -4.25 27.27 12.84
N HIS A 215 -3.51 27.75 11.84
CA HIS A 215 -3.74 27.43 10.43
C HIS A 215 -2.64 26.53 9.89
N VAL A 216 -3.01 25.52 9.10
CA VAL A 216 -2.03 24.66 8.42
C VAL A 216 -1.43 25.43 7.23
N VAL A 217 -0.13 25.70 7.31
CA VAL A 217 0.62 26.51 6.35
C VAL A 217 1.66 25.71 5.55
N GLY A 218 1.95 24.48 5.97
CA GLY A 218 2.81 23.56 5.23
C GLY A 218 2.49 22.10 5.54
N ALA A 219 2.85 21.21 4.61
CA ALA A 219 2.65 19.78 4.73
C ALA A 219 3.74 19.00 3.99
N ILE A 220 4.11 17.85 4.53
CA ILE A 220 4.87 16.81 3.83
C ILE A 220 4.03 15.53 3.75
N THR A 221 3.97 14.93 2.57
CA THR A 221 3.31 13.64 2.33
C THR A 221 4.33 12.60 1.94
N VAL A 222 4.31 11.46 2.62
CA VAL A 222 5.28 10.37 2.45
C VAL A 222 4.54 9.05 2.26
N PHE A 223 5.00 8.23 1.32
CA PHE A 223 4.59 6.84 1.16
C PHE A 223 5.67 5.89 1.67
N ASP A 224 5.22 4.77 2.22
CA ASP A 224 6.04 3.72 2.78
C ASP A 224 6.03 2.51 1.84
N HIS A 225 7.07 2.39 1.01
CA HIS A 225 7.27 1.24 0.12
C HIS A 225 8.04 0.11 0.82
N GLY A 226 7.92 0.00 2.15
CA GLY A 226 8.59 -1.01 2.97
C GLY A 226 10.04 -0.64 3.31
N ASP A 227 10.94 -0.76 2.34
CA ASP A 227 12.38 -0.51 2.54
C ASP A 227 12.77 0.96 2.33
N ILE A 228 11.89 1.75 1.68
CA ILE A 228 12.15 3.14 1.32
C ILE A 228 10.92 4.01 1.62
N GLY A 229 11.14 5.11 2.36
CA GLY A 229 10.18 6.20 2.48
C GLY A 229 10.27 7.14 1.29
N PHE A 230 9.18 7.30 0.53
CA PHE A 230 9.12 8.18 -0.64
C PHE A 230 8.39 9.47 -0.30
N ILE A 231 9.12 10.58 -0.27
CA ILE A 231 8.53 11.92 -0.11
C ILE A 231 7.84 12.29 -1.42
N ARG A 232 6.50 12.19 -1.44
CA ARG A 232 5.70 12.50 -2.62
C ARG A 232 5.53 14.01 -2.81
N HIS A 233 5.32 14.75 -1.72
CA HIS A 233 5.17 16.21 -1.76
C HIS A 233 5.74 16.87 -0.52
N VAL A 234 6.33 18.06 -0.72
CA VAL A 234 6.60 19.05 0.32
C VAL A 234 5.98 20.36 -0.13
N GLY A 235 4.94 20.83 0.56
CA GLY A 235 4.18 22.02 0.21
C GLY A 235 4.22 23.08 1.32
N VAL A 236 4.39 24.35 0.93
CA VAL A 236 4.25 25.51 1.83
C VAL A 236 3.40 26.56 1.13
N ARG A 237 2.36 27.04 1.82
CA ARG A 237 1.48 28.12 1.35
C ARG A 237 2.29 29.35 0.97
N SER A 238 1.84 30.04 -0.06
CA SER A 238 2.58 31.12 -0.73
C SER A 238 3.06 32.22 0.23
N GLY A 239 2.19 32.66 1.15
CA GLY A 239 2.51 33.67 2.17
C GLY A 239 3.49 33.24 3.26
N HIS A 240 3.89 31.97 3.31
CA HIS A 240 4.76 31.40 4.34
C HIS A 240 6.09 30.86 3.80
N ARG A 241 6.36 31.05 2.50
CA ARG A 241 7.59 30.64 1.84
C ARG A 241 8.79 31.50 2.26
N GLY A 242 10.00 31.00 2.02
CA GLY A 242 11.25 31.69 2.36
C GLY A 242 11.59 31.74 3.86
N ARG A 243 10.76 31.13 4.71
CA ARG A 243 10.93 31.12 6.18
C ARG A 243 11.64 29.88 6.72
N GLY A 244 11.96 28.89 5.87
CA GLY A 244 12.57 27.62 6.28
C GLY A 244 11.59 26.49 6.63
N ILE A 245 10.27 26.73 6.53
CA ILE A 245 9.23 25.74 6.87
C ILE A 245 9.36 24.45 6.06
N GLY A 246 9.60 24.55 4.75
CA GLY A 246 9.72 23.39 3.86
C GLY A 246 10.88 22.46 4.23
N ALA A 247 11.96 22.99 4.82
CA ALA A 247 13.05 22.17 5.31
C ALA A 247 12.74 21.55 6.68
N ALA A 248 11.98 22.25 7.52
CA ALA A 248 11.63 21.79 8.86
C ALA A 248 10.46 20.78 8.89
N VAL A 249 9.53 20.83 7.93
CA VAL A 249 8.36 19.94 7.86
C VAL A 249 8.80 18.54 7.40
N HIS A 250 9.19 17.72 8.38
CA HIS A 250 9.83 16.44 8.11
C HIS A 250 9.52 15.41 9.21
N PRO A 251 9.37 14.12 8.89
CA PRO A 251 9.04 13.08 9.88
C PRO A 251 10.02 13.00 11.06
N SER A 252 11.31 13.29 10.85
CA SER A 252 12.30 13.31 11.97
C SER A 252 12.05 14.39 13.02
N ARG A 253 11.15 15.35 12.77
CA ARG A 253 10.74 16.38 13.75
C ARG A 253 9.55 15.98 14.59
N LEU A 254 8.85 14.93 14.22
CA LEU A 254 7.89 14.34 15.13
C LEU A 254 8.66 13.59 16.23
N PRO A 255 8.14 13.56 17.47
CA PRO A 255 8.72 12.74 18.50
C PRO A 255 8.71 11.28 18.03
N HIS A 256 9.89 10.79 17.62
CA HIS A 256 10.08 9.37 17.33
C HIS A 256 10.03 8.64 18.68
N PRO A 257 9.27 7.53 18.81
CA PRO A 257 9.20 6.76 20.06
C PRO A 257 10.55 6.20 20.57
N ALA A 258 11.66 6.42 19.84
CA ALA A 258 13.01 5.97 20.19
C ALA A 258 13.82 6.94 21.08
N ALA A 259 13.42 8.21 21.24
CA ALA A 259 14.20 9.20 22.00
C ALA A 259 13.96 9.19 23.52
N ALA A 260 13.10 8.30 24.02
CA ALA A 260 12.93 8.04 25.45
C ALA A 260 13.75 6.82 25.90
N ARG A 261 15.06 6.81 25.66
CA ARG A 261 15.96 5.83 26.28
C ARG A 261 17.31 6.45 26.65
N THR A 262 17.29 7.26 27.70
CA THR A 262 18.32 7.23 28.75
C THR A 262 17.67 7.76 30.02
N GLY A 263 17.37 6.85 30.95
CA GLY A 263 17.00 7.18 32.33
C GLY A 263 15.55 6.88 32.69
N GLY A 264 15.35 5.75 33.37
CA GLY A 264 14.18 5.51 34.22
C GLY A 264 13.03 4.78 33.54
N THR A 265 12.91 3.48 33.84
CA THR A 265 11.68 2.71 33.71
C THR A 265 10.57 3.40 34.50
N THR A 266 9.73 4.16 33.83
CA THR A 266 8.37 4.43 34.31
C THR A 266 7.44 3.78 33.31
N ALA A 267 6.95 2.59 33.66
CA ALA A 267 5.89 1.93 32.92
C ALA A 267 4.69 2.90 32.89
N VAL A 268 4.33 3.37 31.69
CA VAL A 268 3.01 3.95 31.49
C VAL A 268 2.05 2.76 31.52
N THR A 269 1.45 2.52 32.69
CA THR A 269 0.43 1.50 32.84
C THR A 269 -0.75 1.90 31.95
N LEU A 270 -1.01 1.16 30.87
CA LEU A 270 -2.20 1.37 30.06
C LEU A 270 -3.43 1.00 30.90
N GLU A 271 -4.39 1.92 30.97
CA GLU A 271 -5.64 1.70 31.69
C GLU A 271 -6.35 0.44 31.15
N PRO A 272 -6.68 -0.54 32.00
CA PRO A 272 -7.40 -1.73 31.58
C PRO A 272 -8.77 -1.40 30.97
N ARG A 273 -9.22 -2.17 29.98
CA ARG A 273 -10.48 -1.93 29.27
C ARG A 273 -11.37 -3.18 29.29
N PRO A 274 -12.69 -3.05 29.49
CA PRO A 274 -13.61 -4.19 29.48
C PRO A 274 -13.80 -4.75 28.08
N VAL A 275 -14.20 -6.02 27.99
CA VAL A 275 -14.55 -6.70 26.72
C VAL A 275 -15.57 -5.88 25.92
N SER A 276 -16.56 -5.28 26.59
CA SER A 276 -17.58 -4.42 25.99
C SER A 276 -17.01 -3.22 25.21
N ALA A 277 -15.82 -2.73 25.56
CA ALA A 277 -15.17 -1.63 24.83
C ALA A 277 -14.66 -2.04 23.44
N SER A 278 -14.63 -3.34 23.15
CA SER A 278 -14.18 -3.92 21.88
C SER A 278 -15.31 -4.44 21.00
N GLU A 279 -16.55 -4.45 21.49
CA GLU A 279 -17.66 -5.09 20.79
C GLU A 279 -17.99 -4.38 19.46
N VAL A 280 -18.14 -5.17 18.41
CA VAL A 280 -18.51 -4.74 17.06
C VAL A 280 -19.60 -5.67 16.57
N THR A 281 -20.70 -5.10 16.06
CA THR A 281 -21.69 -5.84 15.30
C THR A 281 -22.09 -5.03 14.08
N PHE A 282 -22.14 -5.67 12.91
CA PHE A 282 -22.73 -5.09 11.71
C PHE A 282 -23.51 -6.14 10.93
N ALA A 283 -24.32 -5.67 9.99
CA ALA A 283 -25.10 -6.51 9.10
C ALA A 283 -24.87 -6.12 7.64
N ARG A 284 -24.77 -7.10 6.75
CA ARG A 284 -24.62 -6.89 5.30
C ARG A 284 -25.52 -7.85 4.53
N THR A 285 -26.24 -7.36 3.53
CA THR A 285 -27.04 -8.20 2.64
C THR A 285 -26.13 -8.93 1.66
N MET A 286 -26.33 -10.23 1.53
CA MET A 286 -25.58 -11.05 0.59
C MET A 286 -26.26 -11.05 -0.79
N THR A 287 -25.48 -10.74 -1.82
CA THR A 287 -25.97 -10.54 -3.18
C THR A 287 -25.49 -11.63 -4.13
N GLN A 288 -25.96 -11.60 -5.38
CA GLN A 288 -25.51 -12.54 -6.40
C GLN A 288 -24.02 -12.40 -6.74
N ALA A 289 -23.43 -11.21 -6.55
CA ALA A 289 -22.00 -10.99 -6.74
C ALA A 289 -21.15 -11.66 -5.65
N ASP A 290 -21.74 -11.97 -4.49
CA ASP A 290 -21.07 -12.62 -3.37
C ASP A 290 -21.10 -14.16 -3.47
N ALA A 291 -21.81 -14.71 -4.47
CA ALA A 291 -22.06 -16.14 -4.59
C ALA A 291 -20.92 -16.91 -5.25
N ASN A 292 -20.80 -18.19 -4.90
CA ASN A 292 -19.93 -19.17 -5.56
C ASN A 292 -20.69 -19.93 -6.68
N LEU A 293 -19.96 -20.79 -7.39
CA LEU A 293 -20.49 -21.57 -8.53
C LEU A 293 -21.70 -22.45 -8.21
N VAL A 294 -21.93 -22.79 -6.94
CA VAL A 294 -23.06 -23.63 -6.51
C VAL A 294 -24.19 -22.84 -5.84
N GLY A 295 -24.15 -21.50 -5.91
CA GLY A 295 -25.23 -20.61 -5.46
C GLY A 295 -25.24 -20.27 -3.96
N ASN A 296 -24.23 -20.68 -3.20
CA ASN A 296 -24.03 -20.23 -1.82
C ASN A 296 -23.07 -19.05 -1.79
N ILE A 297 -23.03 -18.29 -0.70
CA ILE A 297 -22.04 -17.21 -0.54
C ILE A 297 -20.63 -17.79 -0.46
N HIS A 298 -19.72 -17.15 -1.18
CA HIS A 298 -18.34 -17.57 -1.27
C HIS A 298 -17.65 -17.43 0.09
N GLY A 299 -16.93 -18.48 0.51
CA GLY A 299 -16.25 -18.51 1.81
C GLY A 299 -15.26 -17.35 1.98
N GLY A 300 -14.56 -16.95 0.92
CA GLY A 300 -13.68 -15.77 0.90
C GLY A 300 -14.40 -14.44 1.21
N VAL A 301 -15.66 -14.28 0.81
CA VAL A 301 -16.46 -13.09 1.18
C VAL A 301 -16.72 -13.10 2.68
N ILE A 302 -17.14 -14.24 3.24
CA ILE A 302 -17.35 -14.37 4.68
C ILE A 302 -16.04 -14.14 5.46
N MET A 303 -14.90 -14.64 4.96
CA MET A 303 -13.59 -14.41 5.57
C MET A 303 -13.21 -12.93 5.58
N LYS A 304 -13.49 -12.19 4.50
CA LYS A 304 -13.29 -10.73 4.45
C LYS A 304 -14.11 -10.03 5.54
N GLU A 305 -15.40 -10.36 5.67
CA GLU A 305 -16.25 -9.74 6.70
C GLU A 305 -15.80 -10.10 8.13
N VAL A 306 -15.32 -11.33 8.33
CA VAL A 306 -14.73 -11.78 9.60
C VAL A 306 -13.49 -10.95 9.95
N ASP A 307 -12.59 -10.73 9.00
CA ASP A 307 -11.36 -9.96 9.22
C ASP A 307 -11.67 -8.48 9.50
N VAL A 308 -12.59 -7.87 8.74
CA VAL A 308 -13.07 -6.50 8.97
C VAL A 308 -13.64 -6.34 10.38
N ALA A 309 -14.52 -7.26 10.82
CA ALA A 309 -15.09 -7.23 12.16
C ALA A 309 -14.01 -7.42 13.23
N GLY A 310 -13.12 -8.39 13.02
CA GLY A 310 -12.02 -8.73 13.92
C GLY A 310 -11.05 -7.57 14.13
N GLY A 311 -10.58 -6.98 13.04
CA GLY A 311 -9.65 -5.85 13.05
C GLY A 311 -10.27 -4.61 13.69
N THR A 312 -11.56 -4.34 13.42
CA THR A 312 -12.28 -3.24 14.06
C THR A 312 -12.37 -3.43 15.58
N ALA A 313 -12.69 -4.64 16.06
CA ALA A 313 -12.76 -4.93 17.49
C ALA A 313 -11.37 -4.81 18.16
N ALA A 314 -10.33 -5.34 17.50
CA ALA A 314 -8.94 -5.21 17.96
C ALA A 314 -8.50 -3.74 18.05
N ALA A 315 -8.79 -2.94 17.02
CA ALA A 315 -8.44 -1.53 16.97
C ALA A 315 -9.21 -0.71 18.03
N ARG A 316 -10.50 -1.01 18.24
CA ARG A 316 -11.31 -0.39 19.31
C ARG A 316 -10.73 -0.63 20.68
N HIS A 317 -10.30 -1.85 20.99
CA HIS A 317 -9.67 -2.19 22.27
C HIS A 317 -8.28 -1.58 22.43
N ALA A 318 -7.45 -1.73 21.39
CA ALA A 318 -6.07 -1.29 21.41
C ALA A 318 -5.91 0.24 21.31
N GLY A 319 -6.91 0.95 20.79
CA GLY A 319 -6.82 2.39 20.52
C GLY A 319 -5.74 2.71 19.49
N GLY A 320 -5.65 1.92 18.43
CA GLY A 320 -4.61 2.03 17.40
C GLY A 320 -4.75 0.97 16.31
N VAL A 321 -3.84 1.00 15.32
CA VAL A 321 -3.85 0.08 14.19
C VAL A 321 -3.52 -1.34 14.67
N CYS A 322 -4.33 -2.30 14.23
CA CYS A 322 -4.14 -3.72 14.50
C CYS A 322 -4.16 -4.47 13.18
N VAL A 323 -3.12 -5.27 12.94
CA VAL A 323 -2.99 -6.10 11.73
C VAL A 323 -3.23 -7.57 12.04
N THR A 324 -3.81 -8.30 11.09
CA THR A 324 -4.06 -9.73 11.21
C THR A 324 -2.74 -10.50 11.13
N ALA A 325 -2.34 -11.13 12.23
CA ALA A 325 -1.10 -11.88 12.31
C ALA A 325 -1.30 -13.38 12.07
N ALA A 326 -2.45 -13.91 12.48
CA ALA A 326 -2.81 -15.30 12.25
C ALA A 326 -4.31 -15.52 12.39
N ILE A 327 -4.82 -16.59 11.78
CA ILE A 327 -6.12 -17.16 12.07
C ILE A 327 -5.86 -18.48 12.80
N ASP A 328 -6.29 -18.59 14.06
CA ASP A 328 -6.08 -19.81 14.84
C ASP A 328 -7.07 -20.91 14.43
N GLU A 329 -8.31 -20.51 14.18
CA GLU A 329 -9.39 -21.40 13.78
C GLU A 329 -10.46 -20.60 13.03
N LEU A 330 -10.95 -21.17 11.93
CA LEU A 330 -12.10 -20.69 11.20
C LEU A 330 -12.94 -21.90 10.76
N SER A 331 -14.20 -21.91 11.16
CA SER A 331 -15.10 -23.05 11.00
C SER A 331 -16.40 -22.61 10.33
N PHE A 332 -16.64 -23.09 9.11
CA PHE A 332 -17.92 -22.94 8.41
C PHE A 332 -18.87 -24.06 8.87
N LEU A 333 -19.96 -23.68 9.53
CA LEU A 333 -20.91 -24.59 10.17
C LEU A 333 -22.16 -24.82 9.30
N GLN A 334 -22.61 -23.76 8.63
CA GLN A 334 -23.82 -23.78 7.80
C GLN A 334 -23.62 -22.86 6.58
N PRO A 335 -24.23 -23.19 5.43
CA PRO A 335 -24.17 -22.32 4.25
C PRO A 335 -24.90 -20.99 4.49
N VAL A 336 -24.42 -19.96 3.81
CA VAL A 336 -25.10 -18.68 3.67
C VAL A 336 -25.62 -18.59 2.25
N HIS A 337 -26.84 -18.10 2.06
CA HIS A 337 -27.49 -18.05 0.75
C HIS A 337 -27.60 -16.62 0.22
N ILE A 338 -27.77 -16.50 -1.10
CA ILE A 338 -28.11 -15.22 -1.73
C ILE A 338 -29.42 -14.70 -1.12
N GLY A 339 -29.44 -13.43 -0.73
CA GLY A 339 -30.58 -12.80 -0.06
C GLY A 339 -30.63 -13.02 1.45
N ASP A 340 -29.68 -13.75 2.05
CA ASP A 340 -29.50 -13.70 3.50
C ASP A 340 -28.88 -12.35 3.91
N VAL A 341 -29.21 -11.87 5.10
CA VAL A 341 -28.50 -10.83 5.84
C VAL A 341 -27.46 -11.51 6.72
N LEU A 342 -26.20 -11.20 6.47
CA LEU A 342 -25.07 -11.66 7.26
C LEU A 342 -24.90 -10.73 8.46
N VAL A 343 -25.03 -11.25 9.67
CA VAL A 343 -24.79 -10.53 10.93
C VAL A 343 -23.45 -10.99 11.49
N VAL A 344 -22.49 -10.08 11.57
CA VAL A 344 -21.13 -10.37 12.03
C VAL A 344 -20.90 -9.68 13.36
N SER A 345 -20.55 -10.44 14.39
CA SER A 345 -20.27 -9.94 15.73
C SER A 345 -18.87 -10.32 16.19
N ALA A 346 -18.09 -9.36 16.67
CA ALA A 346 -16.71 -9.55 17.08
C ALA A 346 -16.43 -8.90 18.45
N ARG A 347 -15.56 -9.55 19.24
CA ARG A 347 -15.04 -8.99 20.49
C ARG A 347 -13.71 -9.63 20.89
N VAL A 348 -12.89 -8.88 21.64
CA VAL A 348 -11.62 -9.37 22.17
C VAL A 348 -11.87 -10.43 23.23
N ASN A 349 -11.28 -11.60 23.06
CA ASN A 349 -11.34 -12.71 24.02
C ASN A 349 -10.15 -12.70 24.99
N ALA A 350 -8.98 -12.24 24.53
CA ALA A 350 -7.77 -12.19 25.36
C ALA A 350 -6.77 -11.16 24.83
N VAL A 351 -5.95 -10.62 25.74
CA VAL A 351 -4.87 -9.68 25.42
C VAL A 351 -3.53 -10.27 25.85
N GLY A 352 -2.54 -10.19 24.95
CA GLY A 352 -1.13 -10.42 25.21
C GLY A 352 -0.39 -9.10 25.42
N LYS A 353 0.94 -9.12 25.35
CA LYS A 353 1.73 -7.88 25.51
C LYS A 353 1.41 -6.87 24.40
N THR A 354 1.49 -7.32 23.14
CA THR A 354 1.30 -6.49 21.94
C THR A 354 0.25 -7.04 20.98
N SER A 355 -0.47 -8.09 21.40
CA SER A 355 -1.36 -8.87 20.55
C SER A 355 -2.71 -9.06 21.20
N LEU A 356 -3.76 -9.27 20.41
CA LEU A 356 -5.11 -9.53 20.88
C LEU A 356 -5.66 -10.77 20.16
N GLU A 357 -6.32 -11.66 20.89
CA GLU A 357 -7.19 -12.64 20.24
C GLU A 357 -8.61 -12.07 20.17
N VAL A 358 -9.20 -12.10 18.98
CA VAL A 358 -10.58 -11.67 18.72
C VAL A 358 -11.41 -12.86 18.27
N GLY A 359 -12.55 -13.07 18.95
CA GLY A 359 -13.55 -14.03 18.52
C GLY A 359 -14.59 -13.37 17.64
N VAL A 360 -14.88 -13.97 16.49
CA VAL A 360 -15.89 -13.52 15.55
C VAL A 360 -16.94 -14.60 15.35
N ARG A 361 -18.21 -14.22 15.47
CA ARG A 361 -19.37 -15.05 15.20
C ARG A 361 -20.15 -14.46 14.05
N VAL A 362 -20.43 -15.29 13.06
CA VAL A 362 -21.22 -14.94 11.89
C VAL A 362 -22.53 -15.70 11.94
N GLU A 363 -23.62 -14.97 11.79
CA GLU A 363 -24.97 -15.52 11.66
C GLU A 363 -25.58 -15.08 10.33
N ALA A 364 -26.46 -15.89 9.76
CA ALA A 364 -27.26 -15.51 8.61
C ALA A 364 -28.75 -15.55 8.96
N GLU A 365 -29.47 -14.52 8.55
CA GLU A 365 -30.93 -14.45 8.65
C GLU A 365 -31.55 -14.17 7.27
N PRO A 366 -32.71 -14.77 6.93
CA PRO A 366 -33.41 -14.41 5.70
C PRO A 366 -33.79 -12.92 5.68
N TRP A 367 -33.69 -12.25 4.53
CA TRP A 367 -34.03 -10.83 4.38
C TRP A 367 -35.43 -10.43 4.88
N GLN A 368 -36.41 -11.34 4.77
CA GLN A 368 -37.79 -11.12 5.23
C GLN A 368 -37.97 -11.31 6.75
N GLY A 369 -36.89 -11.55 7.48
CA GLY A 369 -36.92 -11.97 8.87
C GLY A 369 -37.10 -13.50 9.02
N GLY A 370 -36.63 -14.04 10.13
CA GLY A 370 -36.69 -15.48 10.40
C GLY A 370 -35.68 -15.94 11.46
N GLU A 371 -35.44 -17.24 11.51
CA GLU A 371 -34.45 -17.82 12.41
C GLU A 371 -33.03 -17.45 11.98
N ARG A 372 -32.22 -16.97 12.93
CA ARG A 372 -30.79 -16.75 12.76
C ARG A 372 -30.04 -18.07 12.83
N ARG A 373 -29.24 -18.33 11.80
CA ARG A 373 -28.40 -19.53 11.70
C ARG A 373 -26.96 -19.17 11.99
N HIS A 374 -26.30 -19.92 12.86
CA HIS A 374 -24.87 -19.75 13.12
C HIS A 374 -24.05 -20.39 12.02
N THR A 375 -23.44 -19.56 11.17
CA THR A 375 -22.80 -20.02 9.94
C THR A 375 -21.30 -20.11 10.07
N THR A 376 -20.66 -19.24 10.85
CA THR A 376 -19.20 -19.25 11.00
C THR A 376 -18.76 -18.81 12.39
N SER A 377 -17.77 -19.54 12.92
CA SER A 377 -16.97 -19.09 14.07
C SER A 377 -15.53 -18.92 13.63
N ALA A 378 -14.89 -17.83 14.07
CA ALA A 378 -13.49 -17.57 13.81
C ALA A 378 -12.78 -16.99 15.03
N TYR A 379 -11.50 -17.31 15.18
CA TYR A 379 -10.62 -16.80 16.22
C TYR A 379 -9.34 -16.29 15.57
N LEU A 380 -9.14 -14.98 15.61
CA LEU A 380 -8.07 -14.29 14.92
C LEU A 380 -7.09 -13.69 15.93
N LEU A 381 -5.82 -13.75 15.60
CA LEU A 381 -4.77 -13.05 16.32
C LEU A 381 -4.43 -11.76 15.59
N PHE A 382 -4.58 -10.65 16.28
CA PHE A 382 -4.12 -9.34 15.85
C PHE A 382 -2.87 -8.92 16.59
N VAL A 383 -2.02 -8.15 15.94
CA VAL A 383 -0.90 -7.44 16.56
C VAL A 383 -1.16 -5.95 16.45
N CYS A 384 -1.11 -5.24 17.57
CA CYS A 384 -1.22 -3.79 17.57
C CYS A 384 0.13 -3.19 17.17
N LEU A 385 0.12 -2.33 16.15
CA LEU A 385 1.30 -1.65 15.67
C LEU A 385 1.36 -0.23 16.25
N GLY A 386 2.56 0.16 16.66
CA GLY A 386 2.90 1.54 16.94
C GLY A 386 3.00 2.33 15.64
N GLN A 387 3.18 3.63 15.77
CA GLN A 387 3.36 4.54 14.62
C GLN A 387 4.62 4.23 13.81
N ASP A 388 5.57 3.48 14.38
CA ASP A 388 6.82 3.01 13.76
C ASP A 388 6.68 1.65 13.08
N GLY A 389 5.46 1.13 12.94
CA GLY A 389 5.19 -0.20 12.35
C GLY A 389 5.62 -1.36 13.25
N ARG A 390 6.14 -1.10 14.46
CA ARG A 390 6.56 -2.15 15.40
C ARG A 390 5.45 -2.51 16.38
N PRO A 391 5.44 -3.74 16.92
CA PRO A 391 4.44 -4.12 17.91
C PRO A 391 4.45 -3.20 19.14
N ARG A 392 3.28 -2.67 19.50
CA ARG A 392 3.06 -1.77 20.65
C ARG A 392 2.26 -2.48 21.74
N GLU A 393 2.44 -2.07 22.99
CA GLU A 393 1.67 -2.61 24.10
C GLU A 393 0.17 -2.28 23.99
N VAL A 394 -0.65 -3.24 24.41
CA VAL A 394 -2.12 -3.18 24.34
C VAL A 394 -2.70 -3.03 25.76
N PRO A 395 -3.76 -2.21 25.96
CA PRO A 395 -4.46 -2.13 27.23
C PRO A 395 -4.90 -3.50 27.75
N PRO A 396 -4.65 -3.84 29.03
CA PRO A 396 -5.11 -5.10 29.62
C PRO A 396 -6.63 -5.28 29.47
N LEU A 397 -7.07 -6.53 29.32
CA LEU A 397 -8.50 -6.86 29.22
C LEU A 397 -9.11 -7.03 30.61
N ILE A 398 -10.20 -6.32 30.89
CA ILE A 398 -11.06 -6.57 32.05
C ILE A 398 -12.14 -7.57 31.62
N VAL A 399 -12.22 -8.68 32.35
CA VAL A 399 -13.16 -9.77 32.11
C VAL A 399 -14.16 -9.79 33.25
N GLU A 400 -15.43 -9.52 32.94
CA GLU A 400 -16.48 -9.22 33.91
C GLU A 400 -17.42 -10.42 34.09
N THR A 401 -17.77 -11.12 33.01
CA THR A 401 -18.77 -12.21 33.00
C THR A 401 -18.15 -13.60 32.91
N ASP A 402 -18.90 -14.63 33.31
CA ASP A 402 -18.44 -16.02 33.23
C ASP A 402 -18.24 -16.50 31.78
N ASP A 403 -19.02 -15.98 30.82
CA ASP A 403 -18.80 -16.26 29.40
C ASP A 403 -17.47 -15.68 28.91
N GLU A 404 -17.13 -14.46 29.33
CA GLU A 404 -15.86 -13.82 28.98
C GLU A 404 -14.69 -14.56 29.62
N ARG A 405 -14.79 -14.98 30.89
CA ARG A 405 -13.76 -15.81 31.56
C ARG A 405 -13.54 -17.12 30.82
N ARG A 406 -14.62 -17.78 30.40
CA ARG A 406 -14.56 -19.01 29.60
C ARG A 406 -13.85 -18.76 28.26
N ARG A 407 -14.18 -17.68 27.55
CA ARG A 407 -13.57 -17.33 26.27
C ARG A 407 -12.08 -17.01 26.41
N GLU A 408 -11.70 -16.28 27.47
CA GLU A 408 -10.30 -15.97 27.76
C GLU A 408 -9.48 -17.25 28.04
N GLN A 409 -10.02 -18.18 28.83
CA GLN A 409 -9.38 -19.48 29.07
C GLN A 409 -9.20 -20.27 27.77
N GLN A 410 -10.23 -20.31 26.91
CA GLN A 410 -10.13 -20.95 25.59
C GLN A 410 -9.09 -20.27 24.69
N ALA A 411 -8.97 -18.95 24.76
CA ALA A 411 -7.96 -18.20 24.02
C ALA A 411 -6.54 -18.53 24.48
N GLN A 412 -6.34 -18.75 25.77
CA GLN A 412 -5.05 -19.21 26.31
C GLN A 412 -4.68 -20.60 25.78
N ILE A 413 -5.65 -21.52 25.69
CA ILE A 413 -5.44 -22.86 25.11
C ILE A 413 -5.03 -22.74 23.64
N ARG A 414 -5.75 -21.95 22.83
CA ARG A 414 -5.40 -21.72 21.41
C ARG A 414 -4.01 -21.10 21.26
N ARG A 415 -3.67 -20.11 22.09
CA ARG A 415 -2.34 -19.49 22.12
C ARG A 415 -1.24 -20.52 22.39
N GLN A 416 -1.46 -21.42 23.34
CA GLN A 416 -0.49 -22.47 23.67
C GLN A 416 -0.35 -23.47 22.51
N ALA A 417 -1.46 -23.93 21.93
CA ALA A 417 -1.46 -24.81 20.77
C ALA A 417 -0.73 -24.19 19.56
N ARG A 418 -0.92 -22.89 19.29
CA ARG A 418 -0.18 -22.18 18.25
C ARG A 418 1.32 -22.15 18.51
N LYS A 419 1.76 -21.86 19.75
CA LYS A 419 3.18 -21.87 20.12
C LYS A 419 3.81 -23.24 19.88
N GLU A 420 3.15 -24.31 20.32
CA GLU A 420 3.61 -25.68 20.13
C GLU A 420 3.64 -26.09 18.65
N ARG A 421 2.66 -25.63 17.85
CA ARG A 421 2.65 -25.83 16.40
C ARG A 421 3.84 -25.14 15.74
N ILE A 422 4.08 -23.86 16.04
CA ILE A 422 5.23 -23.10 15.50
C ILE A 422 6.55 -23.74 15.91
N GLN A 423 6.69 -24.19 17.15
CA GLN A 423 7.92 -24.85 17.61
C GLN A 423 8.20 -26.16 16.86
N ARG A 424 7.16 -26.99 16.64
CA ARG A 424 7.29 -28.24 15.88
C ARG A 424 7.60 -28.01 14.39
N LEU A 425 7.01 -26.99 13.78
CA LEU A 425 7.28 -26.63 12.38
C LEU A 425 8.63 -25.93 12.21
N GLY A 426 9.05 -25.11 13.17
CA GLY A 426 10.38 -24.46 13.18
C GLY A 426 11.53 -25.44 13.37
N SER A 427 11.28 -26.62 13.96
CA SER A 427 12.24 -27.74 13.96
C SER A 427 12.28 -28.52 12.63
N TYR A 428 11.38 -28.24 11.69
CA TYR A 428 11.38 -28.76 10.32
C TYR A 428 12.02 -27.73 9.38
N GLY A 429 13.35 -27.58 9.45
CA GLY A 429 14.10 -26.91 8.37
C GLY A 429 14.09 -27.79 7.11
N PRO A 430 14.29 -27.22 5.90
CA PRO A 430 14.45 -28.03 4.70
C PRO A 430 15.63 -29.00 4.90
N GLY A 431 15.38 -30.30 4.76
CA GLY A 431 16.45 -31.30 4.74
C GLY A 431 17.44 -31.01 3.63
N PRO A 432 18.68 -31.55 3.71
CA PRO A 432 19.66 -31.37 2.65
C PRO A 432 19.08 -31.82 1.31
N ALA A 433 19.32 -31.02 0.27
CA ALA A 433 18.89 -31.33 -1.09
C ALA A 433 19.40 -32.73 -1.50
N PRO A 434 18.58 -33.55 -2.17
CA PRO A 434 19.04 -34.84 -2.67
C PRO A 434 20.22 -34.60 -3.62
N GLN A 435 21.33 -35.30 -3.37
CA GLN A 435 22.46 -35.28 -4.29
C GLN A 435 22.04 -35.93 -5.61
N PRO A 436 22.44 -35.37 -6.76
CA PRO A 436 22.18 -36.00 -8.05
C PRO A 436 22.91 -37.34 -8.12
N ASP A 437 22.17 -38.40 -8.45
CA ASP A 437 22.73 -39.72 -8.71
C ASP A 437 23.76 -39.62 -9.86
N SER A 438 24.95 -40.14 -9.60
CA SER A 438 26.13 -40.17 -10.49
C SER A 438 25.97 -41.07 -11.69
#